data_AF-A0A3C1D1T8-F1
#
_entry.id   AF-A0A3C1D1T8-F1
#
_cell.length_a   1.000
_cell.length_b   1.000
_cell.length_c   1.000
_cell.angle_alpha   90.00
_cell.angle_beta   90.00
_cell.angle_gamma   90.00
#
_symmetry.space_group_name_H-M   'P 1'
#
loop_
_entity.id
_entity.type
_entity.pdbx_description
1 polymer ?
#
loop_
_entity_poly.entity_id
_entity_poly.type
_entity_poly.pdbx_seq_one_letter_code
_entity_poly.pdbx_strand_id
1 'polypeptide(L)'
;MTLASVLTVLADHPVLVLFLVTGIGAAIGRIRLWGMSLGAVAVLFTMIALTAWGVSQGVTIEVPSYVGDFGLVLFAFSIGVIAGPGFVNALRTSYWMLLLVSVIMIVAAALTLGLGTALDLSPETIAG
;
A
#
# COMPACT_ATOMS: atom_id res chain seq x y z
N MET A 1 -21.23 23.09 16.73
CA MET A 1 -20.86 21.70 16.41
C MET A 1 -19.47 21.46 16.97
N THR A 2 -19.28 20.52 17.89
CA THR A 2 -17.94 20.23 18.43
C THR A 2 -17.16 19.38 17.42
N LEU A 3 -15.83 19.44 17.45
CA LEU A 3 -14.96 18.66 16.55
C LEU A 3 -15.28 17.15 16.61
N ALA A 4 -15.63 16.66 17.81
CA ALA A 4 -16.10 15.29 18.03
C ALA A 4 -17.36 14.95 17.23
N SER A 5 -18.34 15.87 17.14
CA SER A 5 -19.57 15.64 16.35
C SER A 5 -19.31 15.55 14.85
N VAL A 6 -18.30 16.25 14.34
CA VAL A 6 -17.92 16.16 12.92
C VAL A 6 -17.25 14.81 12.64
N LEU A 7 -16.38 14.36 13.54
CA LEU A 7 -15.70 13.07 13.43
C LEU A 7 -16.67 11.89 13.52
N THR A 8 -17.70 11.94 14.37
CA THR A 8 -18.73 10.89 14.45
C THR A 8 -19.57 10.81 13.18
N VAL A 9 -19.99 11.94 12.61
CA VAL A 9 -20.71 11.96 11.32
C VAL A 9 -19.85 11.38 10.20
N LEU A 10 -18.54 11.64 10.23
CA LEU A 10 -17.59 11.09 9.27
C LEU A 10 -17.42 9.58 9.44
N ALA A 11 -17.38 9.08 10.68
CA ALA A 11 -17.33 7.64 10.96
C ALA A 11 -18.60 6.90 10.50
N ASP A 12 -19.78 7.51 10.64
CA ASP A 12 -21.06 6.91 10.23
C ASP A 12 -21.23 6.84 8.69
N HIS A 13 -20.46 7.63 7.94
CA HIS A 13 -20.59 7.76 6.48
C HIS A 13 -19.26 7.46 5.76
N PRO A 14 -18.91 6.18 5.57
CA PRO A 14 -17.62 5.78 4.99
C PRO A 14 -17.40 6.28 3.55
N VAL A 15 -18.47 6.47 2.78
CA VAL A 15 -18.38 7.06 1.43
C VAL A 15 -17.88 8.51 1.49
N LEU A 16 -18.27 9.29 2.50
CA LEU A 16 -17.79 10.66 2.68
C LEU A 16 -16.32 10.68 3.09
N VAL A 17 -15.89 9.76 3.97
CA VAL A 17 -14.47 9.57 4.31
C VAL A 17 -13.66 9.31 3.05
N LEU A 18 -14.09 8.35 2.23
CA LEU A 18 -13.40 7.99 0.99
C LEU A 18 -13.30 9.15 0.01
N PHE A 19 -14.39 9.89 -0.18
CA PHE A 19 -14.41 11.07 -1.04
C PHE A 19 -13.45 12.15 -0.54
N LEU A 20 -13.48 12.44 0.76
CA LEU A 20 -12.69 13.50 1.37
C LEU A 20 -11.20 13.15 1.38
N VAL A 21 -10.86 11.94 1.79
CA VAL A 21 -9.48 11.44 1.82
C VAL A 21 -8.89 11.33 0.41
N THR A 22 -9.66 10.80 -0.54
CA THR A 22 -9.20 10.68 -1.94
C THR A 22 -9.10 12.05 -2.60
N GLY A 23 -10.07 12.94 -2.37
CA GLY A 23 -10.08 14.30 -2.91
C GLY A 23 -8.94 15.16 -2.37
N ILE A 24 -8.78 15.23 -1.04
CA ILE A 24 -7.70 15.97 -0.39
C ILE A 24 -6.35 15.34 -0.73
N GLY A 25 -6.24 14.02 -0.62
CA GLY A 25 -5.01 13.30 -0.95
C GLY A 25 -4.58 13.48 -2.40
N ALA A 26 -5.50 13.47 -3.36
CA ALA A 26 -5.19 13.73 -4.76
C ALA A 26 -4.86 15.21 -5.03
N ALA A 27 -5.49 16.14 -4.31
CA ALA A 27 -5.13 17.56 -4.38
C ALA A 27 -3.71 17.79 -3.87
N ILE A 28 -3.35 17.24 -2.71
CA ILE A 28 -2.00 17.28 -2.13
C ILE A 28 -1.01 16.54 -3.04
N GLY A 29 -1.38 15.39 -3.59
CA GLY A 29 -0.54 14.57 -4.45
C GLY A 29 -0.14 15.24 -5.77
N ARG A 30 -0.91 16.23 -6.21
CA ARG A 30 -0.58 17.09 -7.37
C ARG A 30 0.41 18.20 -7.04
N ILE A 31 0.60 18.54 -5.77
CA ILE A 31 1.61 19.53 -5.36
C ILE A 31 2.99 18.94 -5.64
N ARG A 32 3.77 19.68 -6.43
CA ARG A 32 5.11 19.27 -6.84
C ARG A 32 6.13 19.91 -5.90
N LEU A 33 6.78 19.10 -5.09
CA LEU A 33 7.88 19.51 -4.22
C LEU A 33 9.18 19.01 -4.84
N TRP A 34 10.16 19.90 -5.02
CA TRP A 34 11.46 19.57 -5.63
C TRP A 34 11.40 18.82 -6.97
N GLY A 35 10.40 19.12 -7.80
CA GLY A 35 10.27 18.49 -9.12
C GLY A 35 9.67 17.07 -9.10
N MET A 36 9.26 16.54 -7.94
CA MET A 36 8.55 15.25 -7.81
C MET A 36 7.13 15.47 -7.27
N SER A 37 6.16 14.69 -7.75
CA SER A 37 4.77 14.69 -7.25
C SER A 37 4.53 13.44 -6.41
N LEU A 38 3.85 13.59 -5.27
CA LEU A 38 3.55 12.45 -4.39
C LEU A 38 2.51 11.49 -5.00
N GLY A 39 1.67 11.95 -5.91
CA GLY A 39 0.70 11.11 -6.63
C GLY A 39 -0.24 10.36 -5.68
N ALA A 40 -0.45 9.06 -5.93
CA ALA A 40 -1.33 8.21 -5.12
C ALA A 40 -0.84 8.04 -3.67
N VAL A 41 0.46 8.19 -3.41
CA VAL A 41 1.03 8.04 -2.06
C VAL A 41 0.52 9.14 -1.11
N ALA A 42 0.20 10.33 -1.63
CA ALA A 42 -0.41 11.39 -0.82
C ALA A 42 -1.78 10.99 -0.27
N VAL A 43 -2.56 10.19 -1.01
CA VAL A 43 -3.86 9.67 -0.53
C VAL A 43 -3.65 8.71 0.64
N LEU A 44 -2.67 7.81 0.54
CA LEU A 44 -2.29 6.92 1.64
C LEU A 44 -1.91 7.69 2.91
N PHE A 45 -1.00 8.67 2.79
CA PHE A 45 -0.60 9.49 3.94
C PHE A 45 -1.75 10.32 4.52
N THR A 46 -2.64 10.83 3.67
CA THR A 46 -3.82 11.59 4.13
C THR A 46 -4.74 10.71 4.97
N MET A 47 -4.95 9.45 4.55
CA MET A 47 -5.75 8.50 5.33
C MET A 47 -5.09 8.18 6.67
N ILE A 48 -3.79 7.87 6.67
CA ILE A 48 -3.04 7.57 7.91
C ILE A 48 -3.08 8.76 8.87
N ALA A 49 -2.92 9.99 8.38
CA ALA A 49 -3.01 11.19 9.20
C ALA A 49 -4.42 11.39 9.77
N LEU A 50 -5.46 11.17 8.97
CA LEU A 50 -6.86 11.29 9.40
C LEU A 50 -7.21 10.25 10.47
N THR A 51 -6.79 8.99 10.30
CA THR A 51 -7.07 7.92 11.27
C THR A 51 -6.28 8.10 12.56
N ALA A 52 -4.99 8.46 12.47
CA ALA A 52 -4.17 8.77 13.64
C ALA A 52 -4.77 9.93 14.46
N TRP A 53 -5.28 10.96 13.77
CA TRP A 53 -5.96 12.07 14.45
C TRP A 53 -7.30 11.62 15.04
N GLY A 54 -8.11 10.82 14.32
CA GLY A 54 -9.36 10.26 14.84
C GLY A 54 -9.17 9.47 16.14
N VAL A 55 -8.18 8.57 16.17
CA VAL A 55 -7.84 7.77 17.36
C VAL A 55 -7.44 8.65 18.53
N SER A 56 -6.69 9.73 18.31
CA SER A 56 -6.32 10.68 19.37
C SER A 56 -7.51 11.42 19.99
N GLN A 57 -8.65 11.47 19.28
CA GLN A 57 -9.90 12.11 19.74
C GLN A 57 -10.94 11.08 20.22
N GLY A 58 -10.58 9.79 20.30
CA GLY A 58 -11.47 8.72 20.73
C GLY A 58 -12.50 8.27 19.69
N VAL A 59 -12.31 8.62 18.41
CA VAL A 59 -13.21 8.21 17.31
C VAL A 59 -12.44 7.33 16.33
N THR A 60 -12.87 6.07 16.19
CA THR A 60 -12.31 5.13 15.22
C THR A 60 -12.91 5.40 13.84
N ILE A 61 -12.11 5.99 12.94
CA ILE A 61 -12.47 6.15 11.53
C ILE A 61 -11.95 4.92 10.80
N GLU A 62 -12.86 4.00 10.49
CA GLU A 62 -12.54 2.80 9.73
C GLU A 62 -13.25 2.83 8.37
N VAL A 63 -12.51 2.50 7.32
CA VAL A 63 -13.09 2.27 6.00
C VAL A 63 -13.50 0.80 5.93
N PRO A 64 -14.70 0.49 5.40
CA PRO A 64 -15.14 -0.89 5.25
C PRO A 64 -14.14 -1.74 4.44
N SER A 65 -13.87 -2.96 4.91
CA SER A 65 -12.86 -3.87 4.35
C SER A 65 -13.03 -4.13 2.85
N TYR A 66 -14.28 -4.22 2.38
CA TYR A 66 -14.58 -4.48 0.97
C TYR A 66 -14.00 -3.42 0.01
N VAL A 67 -13.72 -2.20 0.48
CA VAL A 67 -13.11 -1.14 -0.34
C VAL A 67 -11.63 -1.46 -0.59
N GLY A 68 -10.92 -1.93 0.44
CA GLY A 68 -9.54 -2.38 0.33
C GLY A 68 -9.42 -3.60 -0.59
N ASP A 69 -10.30 -4.58 -0.41
CA ASP A 69 -10.36 -5.78 -1.25
C ASP A 69 -10.63 -5.43 -2.72
N PHE A 70 -11.60 -4.54 -2.96
CA PHE A 70 -11.90 -4.06 -4.32
C PHE A 70 -10.71 -3.35 -4.96
N GLY A 71 -10.04 -2.46 -4.21
CA GLY A 71 -8.83 -1.78 -4.69
C GLY A 71 -7.69 -2.74 -5.00
N LEU A 72 -7.47 -3.75 -4.15
CA LEU A 72 -6.46 -4.79 -4.35
C LEU A 72 -6.77 -5.64 -5.60
N VAL A 73 -8.03 -6.03 -5.79
CA VAL A 73 -8.48 -6.77 -6.97
C VAL A 73 -8.26 -5.95 -8.24
N LEU A 74 -8.65 -4.66 -8.23
CA LEU A 74 -8.45 -3.77 -9.37
C LEU A 74 -6.97 -3.54 -9.68
N PHE A 75 -6.14 -3.40 -8.64
CA PHE A 75 -4.69 -3.26 -8.77
C PHE A 75 -4.05 -4.52 -9.37
N ALA A 76 -4.37 -5.70 -8.84
CA ALA A 76 -3.87 -6.98 -9.35
C ALA A 76 -4.31 -7.22 -10.81
N PHE A 77 -5.57 -6.92 -11.13
CA PHE A 77 -6.08 -6.97 -12.51
C PHE A 77 -5.32 -6.03 -13.44
N SER A 78 -5.14 -4.77 -13.03
CA SER A 78 -4.46 -3.76 -13.85
C SER A 78 -3.01 -4.14 -14.13
N ILE A 79 -2.27 -4.58 -13.11
CA ILE A 79 -0.90 -5.11 -13.28
C ILE A 79 -0.92 -6.32 -14.21
N GLY A 80 -1.85 -7.26 -14.03
CA GLY A 80 -1.97 -8.44 -14.88
C GLY A 80 -2.17 -8.09 -16.36
N VAL A 81 -3.03 -7.10 -16.66
CA VAL A 81 -3.30 -6.65 -18.03
C VAL A 81 -2.09 -5.91 -18.62
N ILE A 82 -1.47 -5.00 -17.87
CA ILE A 82 -0.33 -4.18 -18.35
C ILE A 82 0.93 -5.03 -18.49
N ALA A 83 1.24 -5.85 -17.48
CA ALA A 83 2.46 -6.65 -17.43
C ALA A 83 2.34 -7.98 -18.20
N GLY A 84 1.13 -8.48 -18.43
CA GLY A 84 0.88 -9.81 -19.03
C GLY A 84 1.65 -10.08 -20.33
N PRO A 85 1.48 -9.27 -21.39
CA PRO A 85 2.20 -9.46 -22.64
C PRO A 85 3.73 -9.33 -22.48
N GLY A 86 4.18 -8.37 -21.67
CA GLY A 86 5.60 -8.15 -21.38
C GLY A 86 6.24 -9.34 -20.66
N PHE A 87 5.54 -9.90 -19.68
CA PHE A 87 5.96 -11.08 -18.93
C PHE A 87 6.07 -12.31 -19.83
N VAL A 88 5.07 -12.59 -20.67
CA VAL A 88 5.11 -13.74 -21.59
C VAL A 88 6.24 -13.61 -22.61
N ASN A 89 6.46 -12.40 -23.13
CA ASN A 89 7.58 -12.15 -24.04
C ASN A 89 8.94 -12.31 -23.35
N ALA A 90 9.08 -11.80 -22.11
CA ALA A 90 10.27 -11.96 -21.31
C ALA A 90 10.53 -13.44 -20.97
N LEU A 91 9.47 -14.22 -20.70
CA LEU A 91 9.61 -15.65 -20.44
C LEU A 91 10.10 -16.41 -21.68
N ARG A 92 9.67 -16.03 -22.88
CA ARG A 92 10.16 -16.67 -24.12
C ARG A 92 11.60 -16.28 -24.46
N THR A 93 11.94 -15.01 -24.27
CA THR A 93 13.22 -14.46 -24.77
C THR A 93 14.34 -14.52 -23.71
N SER A 94 13.98 -14.49 -22.43
CA SER A 94 14.91 -14.29 -21.32
C SER A 94 14.69 -15.26 -20.16
N TYR A 95 14.15 -16.47 -20.42
CA TYR A 95 13.90 -17.46 -19.37
C TYR A 95 15.14 -17.76 -18.52
N TRP A 96 16.33 -17.81 -19.13
CA TRP A 96 17.57 -18.06 -18.41
C TRP A 96 17.89 -16.97 -17.38
N MET A 97 17.66 -15.71 -17.76
CA MET A 97 17.85 -14.57 -16.86
C MET A 97 16.79 -14.54 -15.76
N LEU A 98 15.54 -14.87 -16.08
CA LEU A 98 14.45 -15.02 -15.10
C LEU A 98 14.75 -16.12 -14.07
N LEU A 99 15.27 -17.27 -14.52
CA LEU A 99 15.68 -18.36 -13.64
C LEU A 99 16.85 -17.93 -12.74
N LEU A 100 17.86 -17.26 -13.29
CA LEU A 100 19.00 -16.78 -12.52
C LEU A 100 18.58 -15.78 -11.44
N VAL A 101 17.72 -14.82 -11.76
CA VAL A 101 17.17 -13.87 -10.77
C VAL A 101 16.36 -14.63 -9.71
N SER A 102 15.55 -15.61 -10.10
CA SER A 102 14.76 -16.42 -9.16
C SER A 102 15.66 -17.21 -8.20
N VAL A 103 16.72 -17.83 -8.70
CA VAL A 103 17.71 -18.54 -7.87
C VAL A 103 18.40 -17.58 -6.90
N ILE A 104 18.83 -16.41 -7.37
CA ILE A 104 19.44 -15.39 -6.50
C ILE A 104 18.47 -14.95 -5.40
N MET A 105 17.19 -14.75 -5.71
CA MET A 105 16.17 -14.40 -4.71
C MET A 105 15.96 -15.51 -3.69
N ILE A 106 15.92 -16.77 -4.11
CA ILE A 106 15.80 -17.92 -3.21
C ILE A 106 17.03 -18.03 -2.31
N VAL A 107 18.25 -17.87 -2.86
CA VAL A 107 19.49 -17.89 -2.08
C VAL A 107 19.53 -16.72 -1.10
N ALA A 108 19.13 -15.52 -1.50
CA ALA A 108 19.05 -14.37 -0.62
C ALA A 108 18.07 -14.62 0.54
N ALA A 109 16.88 -15.16 0.25
CA ALA A 109 15.90 -15.52 1.27
C ALA A 109 16.41 -16.63 2.21
N ALA A 110 17.11 -17.63 1.69
CA ALA A 110 17.69 -18.69 2.50
C ALA A 110 18.83 -18.16 3.40
N LEU A 111 19.65 -17.24 2.89
CA LEU A 111 20.71 -16.58 3.66
C LEU A 111 20.14 -15.68 4.76
N THR A 112 19.11 -14.89 4.48
CA THR A 112 18.47 -14.05 5.52
C THR A 112 17.80 -14.90 6.59
N LEU A 113 17.14 -16.00 6.22
CA LEU A 113 16.60 -16.98 7.19
C LEU A 113 17.69 -17.66 8.01
N GLY A 114 18.78 -18.10 7.38
CA GLY A 114 19.89 -18.79 8.05
C GLY A 114 20.66 -17.88 9.02
N LEU A 115 20.98 -16.66 8.60
CA LEU A 115 21.63 -15.68 9.48
C LEU A 115 20.67 -15.18 10.56
N GLY A 116 19.42 -14.92 10.22
CA GLY A 116 18.43 -14.41 11.16
C GLY A 116 18.17 -15.39 12.31
N THR A 117 18.02 -16.68 11.98
CA THR A 117 17.89 -17.73 12.99
C THR A 117 19.16 -17.95 13.81
N ALA A 118 20.35 -17.84 13.19
CA ALA A 118 21.62 -17.91 13.92
C ALA A 118 21.85 -16.73 14.87
N LEU A 119 21.21 -15.58 14.61
CA LEU A 119 21.23 -14.38 15.45
C LEU A 119 20.05 -14.31 16.44
N ASP A 120 19.24 -15.37 16.54
CA ASP A 120 18.04 -15.47 17.39
C ASP A 120 17.02 -14.35 17.14
N LEU A 121 16.93 -13.91 15.88
CA LEU A 121 15.96 -12.89 15.45
C LEU A 121 14.58 -13.52 15.25
N SER A 122 13.54 -12.76 15.56
CA SER A 122 12.17 -13.20 15.33
C SER A 122 11.86 -13.32 13.84
N PRO A 123 10.98 -14.25 13.41
CA PRO A 123 10.61 -14.42 12.02
C PRO A 123 10.06 -13.15 11.37
N GLU A 124 9.39 -12.28 12.14
CA GLU A 124 8.87 -11.00 11.63
C GLU A 124 10.02 -10.06 11.28
N THR A 125 11.07 -10.01 12.12
CA THR A 125 12.25 -9.16 11.88
C THR A 125 13.08 -9.66 10.68
N ILE A 126 13.08 -10.97 10.44
CA ILE A 126 13.80 -11.60 9.32
C ILE A 126 13.06 -11.38 7.97
N ALA A 127 11.73 -11.39 8.00
CA ALA A 127 10.90 -11.17 6.81
C ALA A 127 10.86 -9.69 6.37
N GLY A 128 11.10 -8.76 7.30
CA GLY A 128 11.07 -7.31 7.08
C GLY A 128 9.75 -6.67 7.47
#